data_AF-A0A2E7XIJ4-F1
#
_entry.id   AF-A0A2E7XIJ4-F1
#
_cell.length_a   1.000
_cell.length_b   1.000
_cell.length_c   1.000
_cell.angle_alpha   90.00
_cell.angle_beta   90.00
_cell.angle_gamma   90.00
#
_symmetry.space_group_name_H-M   'P 1'
#
loop_
_entity.id
_entity.type
_entity.pdbx_description
1 polymer ?
#
loop_
_entity_poly.entity_id
_entity_poly.type
_entity_poly.pdbx_seq_one_letter_code
_entity_poly.pdbx_strand_id
1 'polypeptide(L)'
;MKTKVTLLLYLSLTFTGYTYGKKVTEPGLTDYVRCAMLHRMMAASFSSRFGSGLESLQIVETEKMQAFVKHSRELAEKDFPDEAKDIFNDEWQFYLKDMFDQINRNYKNVSRLKYRYRERCAKLAENLPD
;
A
#
# COMPACT_ATOMS: atom_id res chain seq x y z
N MET A 1 30.57 -38.67 -56.42
CA MET A 1 30.63 -37.75 -55.27
C MET A 1 29.24 -37.15 -55.11
N LYS A 2 28.40 -37.62 -54.16
CA LYS A 2 28.23 -37.07 -52.78
C LYS A 2 27.91 -35.56 -52.85
N THR A 3 26.76 -35.02 -52.44
CA THR A 3 25.85 -35.43 -51.35
C THR A 3 24.48 -34.74 -51.55
N LYS A 4 23.39 -35.44 -51.17
CA LYS A 4 22.01 -34.93 -51.08
C LYS A 4 21.94 -33.81 -50.03
N VAL A 5 21.36 -32.66 -50.38
CA VAL A 5 21.00 -31.61 -49.42
C VAL A 5 19.52 -31.79 -49.08
N THR A 6 19.27 -32.47 -47.96
CA THR A 6 17.95 -32.62 -47.35
C THR A 6 17.58 -31.30 -46.69
N LEU A 7 16.58 -30.61 -47.24
CA LEU A 7 16.04 -29.36 -46.69
C LEU A 7 15.15 -29.68 -45.47
N LEU A 8 15.72 -29.65 -44.27
CA LEU A 8 14.98 -29.72 -43.02
C LEU A 8 14.33 -28.36 -42.74
N LEU A 9 13.03 -28.26 -43.03
CA LEU A 9 12.13 -27.20 -42.54
C LEU A 9 12.04 -27.32 -41.01
N TYR A 10 12.93 -26.61 -40.30
CA TYR A 10 12.81 -26.41 -38.87
C TYR A 10 11.66 -25.43 -38.60
N LEU A 11 10.56 -26.00 -38.10
CA LEU A 11 9.48 -25.28 -37.43
C LEU A 11 10.07 -24.60 -36.18
N SER A 12 10.53 -23.35 -36.29
CA SER A 12 10.81 -22.53 -35.13
C SER A 12 9.48 -22.05 -34.55
N LEU A 13 8.86 -22.89 -33.71
CA LEU A 13 7.89 -22.47 -32.71
C LEU A 13 8.62 -21.47 -31.80
N THR A 14 8.55 -20.18 -32.14
CA THR A 14 8.84 -19.11 -31.20
C THR A 14 7.76 -19.17 -30.14
N PHE A 15 8.03 -19.94 -29.10
CA PHE A 15 7.31 -19.90 -27.84
C PHE A 15 7.52 -18.50 -27.27
N THR A 16 6.73 -17.53 -27.72
CA THR A 16 6.57 -16.24 -27.04
C THR A 16 5.83 -16.53 -25.76
N GLY A 17 6.55 -17.09 -24.78
CA GLY A 17 6.15 -17.05 -23.40
C GLY A 17 6.09 -15.59 -23.00
N TYR A 18 4.91 -14.99 -23.09
CA TYR A 18 4.60 -13.76 -22.37
C TYR A 18 4.70 -14.11 -20.88
N THR A 19 5.91 -14.07 -20.33
CA THR A 19 6.06 -13.92 -18.89
C THR A 19 5.46 -12.57 -18.56
N TYR A 20 4.26 -12.57 -17.96
CA TYR A 20 3.66 -11.43 -17.28
C TYR A 20 4.59 -11.06 -16.11
N GLY A 21 5.73 -10.47 -16.43
CA GLY A 21 6.63 -9.88 -15.46
C GLY A 21 5.90 -8.70 -14.88
N LYS A 22 5.20 -8.91 -13.76
CA LYS A 22 4.69 -7.84 -12.92
C LYS A 22 5.92 -6.99 -12.57
N LYS A 23 6.07 -5.82 -13.20
CA LYS A 23 7.05 -4.83 -12.75
C LYS A 23 6.76 -4.64 -11.26
N VAL A 24 7.68 -5.08 -10.40
CA VAL A 24 7.61 -4.78 -8.98
C VAL A 24 8.00 -3.31 -8.88
N THR A 25 7.02 -2.42 -9.06
CA THR A 25 7.19 -1.02 -8.69
C THR A 25 7.37 -0.97 -7.18
N GLU A 26 8.44 -0.30 -6.74
CA GLU A 26 8.64 0.01 -5.33
C GLU A 26 7.41 0.74 -4.79
N PRO A 27 7.03 0.49 -3.52
CA PRO A 27 5.90 1.18 -2.92
C PRO A 27 6.15 2.69 -2.86
N GLY A 28 5.20 3.47 -3.37
CA GLY A 28 5.30 4.93 -3.39
C GLY A 28 4.51 5.60 -2.26
N LEU A 29 4.52 6.93 -2.25
CA LEU A 29 3.77 7.81 -1.35
C LEU A 29 2.37 7.26 -1.01
N THR A 30 1.56 7.01 -2.04
CA THR A 30 0.17 6.54 -1.97
C THR A 30 0.02 5.25 -1.15
N ASP A 31 0.97 4.31 -1.23
CA ASP A 31 0.92 3.07 -0.47
C ASP A 31 1.15 3.30 1.03
N TYR A 32 2.09 4.18 1.39
CA TYR A 32 2.37 4.53 2.79
C TYR A 32 1.25 5.40 3.39
N VAL A 33 0.68 6.35 2.65
CA VAL A 33 -0.49 7.14 3.12
C VAL A 33 -1.67 6.22 3.38
N ARG A 34 -1.91 5.22 2.52
CA ARG A 34 -2.97 4.23 2.73
C ARG A 34 -2.78 3.47 4.04
N CYS A 35 -1.56 3.04 4.35
CA CYS A 35 -1.27 2.32 5.60
C CYS A 35 -1.31 3.21 6.84
N ALA A 36 -0.84 4.47 6.74
CA ALA A 36 -1.08 5.47 7.77
C ALA A 36 -2.59 5.62 8.05
N MET A 37 -3.42 5.70 7.00
CA MET A 37 -4.86 5.83 7.17
C MET A 37 -5.48 4.59 7.83
N LEU A 38 -5.05 3.37 7.46
CA LEU A 38 -5.49 2.15 8.14
C LEU A 38 -5.26 2.27 9.65
N HIS A 39 -4.05 2.62 10.05
CA HIS A 39 -3.68 2.75 11.46
C HIS A 39 -4.43 3.87 12.17
N ARG A 40 -4.71 4.99 11.49
CA ARG A 40 -5.60 6.04 12.02
C ARG A 40 -7.01 5.51 12.30
N MET A 41 -7.59 4.76 11.37
CA MET A 41 -8.93 4.19 11.52
C MET A 41 -8.98 3.15 12.65
N MET A 42 -7.92 2.35 12.79
CA MET A 42 -7.73 1.42 13.91
C MET A 42 -7.62 2.15 15.25
N ALA A 43 -6.79 3.18 15.37
CA ALA A 43 -6.67 3.99 16.58
C ALA A 43 -8.02 4.62 16.97
N ALA A 44 -8.74 5.20 16.00
CA ALA A 44 -10.07 5.76 16.23
C ALA A 44 -11.05 4.70 16.74
N SER A 45 -10.98 3.46 16.23
CA SER A 45 -11.82 2.35 16.69
C SER A 45 -11.52 1.87 18.12
N PHE A 46 -10.40 2.27 18.71
CA PHE A 46 -10.08 1.97 20.12
C PHE A 46 -10.41 3.13 21.05
N SER A 47 -10.56 4.35 20.53
CA SER A 47 -10.95 5.52 21.33
C SER A 47 -12.28 5.31 22.06
N SER A 48 -12.44 5.93 23.23
CA SER A 48 -13.70 5.90 24.00
C SER A 48 -14.90 6.47 23.22
N ARG A 49 -14.65 7.37 22.26
CA ARG A 49 -15.68 8.01 21.45
C ARG A 49 -16.31 7.06 20.43
N PHE A 50 -15.55 6.11 19.89
CA PHE A 50 -15.99 5.30 18.75
C PHE A 50 -15.83 3.79 18.95
N GLY A 51 -15.24 3.37 20.07
CA GLY A 51 -15.00 1.96 20.35
C GLY A 51 -14.83 1.64 21.83
N SER A 52 -13.87 0.77 22.13
CA SER A 52 -13.82 0.05 23.41
C SER A 52 -13.11 0.78 24.55
N GLY A 53 -12.51 1.96 24.31
CA GLY A 53 -11.71 2.67 25.31
C GLY A 53 -10.40 1.95 25.66
N LEU A 54 -9.78 1.26 24.69
CA LEU A 54 -8.52 0.54 24.88
C LEU A 54 -7.34 1.45 24.57
N GLU A 55 -6.99 2.32 25.51
CA GLU A 55 -5.97 3.38 25.34
C GLU A 55 -4.61 2.85 24.90
N SER A 56 -4.15 1.72 25.45
CA SER A 56 -2.86 1.12 25.05
C SER A 56 -2.84 0.71 23.58
N LEU A 57 -3.92 0.14 23.05
CA LEU A 57 -4.03 -0.21 21.63
C LEU A 57 -4.18 1.04 20.76
N GLN A 58 -4.89 2.05 21.25
CA GLN A 58 -4.97 3.35 20.55
C GLN A 58 -3.59 3.99 20.39
N ILE A 59 -2.76 3.97 21.44
CA ILE A 59 -1.39 4.50 21.40
C ILE A 59 -0.56 3.75 20.36
N VAL A 60 -0.53 2.42 20.42
CA VAL A 60 0.23 1.58 19.48
C VAL A 60 -0.17 1.83 18.02
N GLU A 61 -1.46 1.95 17.73
CA GLU A 61 -1.92 2.23 16.37
C GLU A 61 -1.63 3.69 15.95
N THR A 62 -1.59 4.63 16.90
CA THR A 62 -1.18 6.02 16.62
C THR A 62 0.30 6.12 16.28
N GLU A 63 1.17 5.39 17.00
CA GLU A 63 2.61 5.34 16.71
C GLU A 63 2.88 4.77 15.32
N LYS A 64 2.21 3.66 14.96
CA LYS A 64 2.29 3.10 13.60
C LYS A 64 1.83 4.11 12.55
N MET A 65 0.69 4.77 12.78
CA MET A 65 0.21 5.82 11.88
C MET A 65 1.28 6.90 11.69
N GLN A 66 1.92 7.37 12.76
CA GLN A 66 2.94 8.42 12.70
C GLN A 66 4.18 7.98 11.91
N ALA A 67 4.63 6.74 12.08
CA ALA A 67 5.76 6.20 11.32
C ALA A 67 5.46 6.19 9.80
N PHE A 68 4.28 5.73 9.40
CA PHE A 68 3.84 5.79 8.01
C PHE A 68 3.68 7.24 7.50
N VAL A 69 3.15 8.15 8.32
CA VAL A 69 3.02 9.58 7.96
C VAL A 69 4.39 10.20 7.72
N LYS A 70 5.36 9.99 8.62
CA LYS A 70 6.72 10.49 8.48
C LYS A 70 7.32 10.06 7.14
N HIS A 71 7.32 8.75 6.88
CA HIS A 71 7.92 8.23 5.66
C HIS A 71 7.20 8.68 4.38
N SER A 72 5.86 8.74 4.40
CA SER A 72 5.12 9.27 3.26
C SER A 72 5.43 10.75 3.00
N ARG A 73 5.65 11.59 4.02
CA ARG A 73 6.05 12.98 3.82
C ARG A 73 7.46 13.09 3.21
N GLU A 74 8.39 12.26 3.66
CA GLU A 74 9.74 12.19 3.08
C GLU A 74 9.70 11.80 1.59
N LEU A 75 8.83 10.85 1.21
CA LEU A 75 8.60 10.50 -0.18
C LEU A 75 7.98 11.65 -0.98
N ALA A 76 6.99 12.36 -0.41
CA ALA A 76 6.40 13.52 -1.07
C ALA A 76 7.43 14.64 -1.30
N GLU A 77 8.28 14.93 -0.31
CA GLU A 77 9.34 15.94 -0.42
C GLU A 77 10.41 15.56 -1.44
N LYS A 78 10.72 14.26 -1.54
CA LYS A 78 11.68 13.74 -2.53
C LYS A 78 11.13 13.79 -3.95
N ASP A 79 9.90 13.32 -4.15
CA ASP A 79 9.34 13.11 -5.49
C ASP A 79 8.67 14.39 -6.03
N PHE A 80 8.20 15.27 -5.15
CA PHE A 80 7.43 16.47 -5.47
C PHE A 80 7.78 17.66 -4.55
N PRO A 81 9.03 18.16 -4.56
CA PRO A 81 9.51 19.12 -3.56
C PRO A 81 8.66 20.41 -3.44
N ASP A 82 8.12 20.90 -4.54
CA ASP A 82 7.33 22.14 -4.58
C ASP A 82 5.85 21.94 -4.16
N GLU A 83 5.36 20.69 -4.22
CA GLU A 83 3.94 20.35 -4.04
C GLU A 83 3.73 19.31 -2.92
N ALA A 84 4.79 18.93 -2.20
CA ALA A 84 4.81 17.79 -1.28
C ALA A 84 3.68 17.83 -0.25
N LYS A 85 3.43 19.03 0.31
CA LYS A 85 2.36 19.25 1.28
C LYS A 85 0.98 19.01 0.67
N ASP A 86 0.74 19.52 -0.52
CA ASP A 86 -0.57 19.47 -1.18
C ASP A 86 -0.85 18.04 -1.65
N ILE A 87 0.11 17.37 -2.27
CA ILE A 87 -0.01 15.96 -2.69
C ILE A 87 -0.24 15.04 -1.48
N PHE A 88 0.51 15.21 -0.38
CA PHE A 88 0.26 14.44 0.84
C PHE A 88 -1.15 14.68 1.38
N ASN A 89 -1.61 15.93 1.41
CA ASN A 89 -2.94 16.27 1.93
C ASN A 89 -4.04 15.68 1.06
N ASP A 90 -3.90 15.72 -0.26
CA ASP A 90 -4.87 15.16 -1.20
C ASP A 90 -5.01 13.64 -1.03
N GLU A 91 -3.88 12.92 -0.98
CA GLU A 91 -3.86 11.48 -0.71
C GLU A 91 -4.47 11.16 0.67
N TRP A 92 -4.15 11.97 1.68
CA TRP A 92 -4.69 11.80 3.02
C TRP A 92 -6.21 11.98 3.08
N GLN A 93 -6.75 13.02 2.43
CA GLN A 93 -8.19 13.25 2.38
C GLN A 93 -8.90 12.18 1.55
N PHE A 94 -8.29 11.76 0.44
CA PHE A 94 -8.81 10.66 -0.39
C PHE A 94 -8.98 9.39 0.44
N TYR A 95 -7.91 8.91 1.10
CA TYR A 95 -7.98 7.67 1.88
C TYR A 95 -8.83 7.79 3.13
N LEU A 96 -8.91 8.97 3.75
CA LEU A 96 -9.86 9.19 4.85
C LEU A 96 -11.28 8.92 4.38
N LYS A 97 -11.69 9.52 3.27
CA LYS A 97 -13.02 9.34 2.71
C LYS A 97 -13.25 7.89 2.28
N ASP A 98 -12.34 7.33 1.50
CA ASP A 98 -12.43 5.96 0.97
C ASP A 98 -12.55 4.93 2.09
N MET A 99 -11.64 4.94 3.06
CA MET A 99 -11.67 3.97 4.15
C MET A 99 -12.87 4.18 5.08
N PHE A 100 -13.30 5.42 5.30
CA PHE A 100 -14.51 5.69 6.08
C PHE A 100 -15.76 5.16 5.37
N ASP A 101 -15.85 5.28 4.05
CA ASP A 101 -16.93 4.71 3.25
C ASP A 101 -16.88 3.16 3.25
N GLN A 102 -15.70 2.54 3.16
CA GLN A 102 -15.52 1.08 3.22
C GLN A 102 -15.99 0.42 4.53
N ILE A 103 -15.96 1.15 5.64
CA ILE A 103 -16.49 0.68 6.93
C ILE A 103 -17.96 1.07 7.15
N ASN A 104 -18.66 1.53 6.11
CA ASN A 104 -19.99 2.11 6.21
C ASN A 104 -20.06 3.20 7.29
N ARG A 105 -19.02 4.03 7.38
CA ARG A 105 -18.93 5.16 8.31
C ARG A 105 -19.07 4.76 9.78
N ASN A 106 -18.78 3.51 10.09
CA ASN A 106 -18.95 2.93 11.41
C ASN A 106 -17.64 2.27 11.85
N TYR A 107 -16.97 2.87 12.83
CA TYR A 107 -15.70 2.37 13.37
C TYR A 107 -15.78 0.97 13.97
N LYS A 108 -16.97 0.46 14.32
CA LYS A 108 -17.15 -0.95 14.71
C LYS A 108 -16.83 -1.93 13.57
N ASN A 109 -16.87 -1.47 12.31
CA ASN A 109 -16.58 -2.27 11.13
C ASN A 109 -15.11 -2.18 10.69
N VAL A 110 -14.22 -1.58 11.48
CA VAL A 110 -12.79 -1.41 11.12
C VAL A 110 -12.08 -2.72 10.80
N SER A 111 -12.57 -3.85 11.32
CA SER A 111 -12.06 -5.18 11.03
C SER A 111 -12.05 -5.50 9.53
N ARG A 112 -12.96 -4.90 8.75
CA ARG A 112 -12.98 -4.99 7.28
C ARG A 112 -11.73 -4.39 6.65
N LEU A 113 -11.28 -3.23 7.12
CA LEU A 113 -10.04 -2.60 6.67
C LEU A 113 -8.84 -3.43 7.08
N LYS A 114 -8.81 -3.90 8.33
CA LYS A 114 -7.75 -4.78 8.83
C LYS A 114 -7.60 -6.02 7.95
N TYR A 115 -8.70 -6.72 7.64
CA TYR A 115 -8.66 -7.87 6.75
C TYR A 115 -8.10 -7.52 5.35
N ARG A 116 -8.53 -6.38 4.79
CA ARG A 116 -8.14 -5.94 3.45
C ARG A 116 -6.67 -5.51 3.33
N TYR A 117 -6.13 -4.87 4.36
CA TYR A 117 -4.85 -4.16 4.26
C TYR A 117 -3.74 -4.70 5.16
N ARG A 118 -4.02 -5.62 6.11
CA ARG A 118 -3.05 -6.13 7.09
C ARG A 118 -1.76 -6.62 6.45
N GLU A 119 -1.83 -7.49 5.45
CA GLU A 119 -0.62 -8.09 4.86
C GLU A 119 0.21 -7.04 4.11
N ARG A 120 -0.46 -6.17 3.33
CA ARG A 120 0.22 -5.08 2.62
C ARG A 120 0.93 -4.15 3.60
N CYS A 121 0.24 -3.70 4.64
CA CYS A 121 0.81 -2.74 5.58
C CYS A 121 1.87 -3.37 6.49
N ALA A 122 1.75 -4.66 6.83
CA ALA A 122 2.81 -5.38 7.52
C ALA A 122 4.10 -5.41 6.68
N LYS A 123 3.97 -5.74 5.38
CA LYS A 123 5.12 -5.75 4.47
C LYS A 123 5.74 -4.36 4.28
N LEU A 124 4.94 -3.31 4.24
CA LEU A 124 5.47 -1.94 4.13
C LEU A 124 6.13 -1.45 5.42
N ALA A 125 5.68 -1.94 6.58
CA ALA A 125 6.29 -1.59 7.86
C ALA A 125 7.74 -2.09 7.95
N GLU A 126 8.10 -3.18 7.27
CA GLU A 126 9.48 -3.69 7.17
C GLU A 126 10.43 -2.72 6.44
N ASN A 127 9.88 -1.77 5.67
CA ASN A 127 10.64 -0.77 4.91
C ASN A 127 10.63 0.62 5.56
N LEU A 128 9.98 0.78 6.72
CA LEU A 128 10.00 2.06 7.42
C LEU A 128 11.42 2.31 7.97
N PRO A 129 11.92 3.56 7.91
CA PRO A 129 13.18 3.90 8.55
C PRO A 129 13.06 3.78 10.07
N ASP A 130 14.16 3.34 10.70
CA ASP A 130 14.31 3.24 12.16
C ASP A 130 14.06 4.58 12.90
#